data_AF-X6LZF0-F1
#
_entry.id   AF-X6LZF0-F1
#
_cell.length_a   1.000
_cell.length_b   1.000
_cell.length_c   1.000
_cell.angle_alpha   90.00
_cell.angle_beta   90.00
_cell.angle_gamma   90.00
#
_symmetry.space_group_name_H-M   'P 1'
#
loop_
_entity.id
_entity.type
_entity.pdbx_description
1 polymer ?
#
loop_
_entity_poly.entity_id
_entity_poly.type
_entity_poly.pdbx_seq_one_letter_code
_entity_poly.pdbx_strand_id
1 'polypeptide(L)'
;MDYQNWSNIKIPYAILDRAFLEGTNFSSANLDHVRFYQTCLTKVHFTNASMNNIYFGEYANLEGHSDLVLGIQFLPDRSKVVSYSCDRTIRIWDIASSNQLCVLKGHSDDINGVQFSHDGSKIVLSSSLDNTIRIWDVSSGEQVNLLYGHSGSVNTVQFSPDYSKIVSCSRDESVRIWDASSGTQLQLLEGHFNDVVGVHFTSNGLNIISYSKDATIRIWDVVSGQQIQILEGHTENINGIQFSPDGSKILSYSGDNTLRLWDLLSGKQLQ
;
A
#
# COMPACT_ATOMS: atom_id res chain seq x y z
N MET A 1 -33.43 -21.40 -24.51
CA MET A 1 -32.43 -20.33 -24.56
C MET A 1 -32.87 -19.40 -25.66
N ASP A 2 -33.41 -18.25 -25.28
CA ASP A 2 -34.05 -17.33 -26.22
C ASP A 2 -32.97 -16.61 -27.03
N TYR A 3 -32.95 -16.87 -28.33
CA TYR A 3 -32.12 -16.14 -29.28
C TYR A 3 -32.57 -14.68 -29.31
N GLN A 4 -31.77 -13.77 -28.74
CA GLN A 4 -32.04 -12.35 -28.87
C GLN A 4 -31.60 -11.86 -30.26
N ASN A 5 -32.59 -11.56 -31.10
CA ASN A 5 -32.36 -11.06 -32.45
C ASN A 5 -32.31 -9.54 -32.47
N TRP A 6 -31.11 -8.97 -32.58
CA TRP A 6 -30.83 -7.54 -32.65
C TRP A 6 -30.40 -7.13 -34.07
N SER A 7 -30.87 -7.86 -35.09
CA SER A 7 -30.55 -7.55 -36.48
C SER A 7 -31.02 -6.14 -36.85
N ASN A 8 -30.21 -5.41 -37.62
CA ASN A 8 -30.48 -4.03 -38.08
C ASN A 8 -30.60 -2.98 -36.96
N ILE A 9 -30.27 -3.32 -35.71
CA ILE A 9 -30.32 -2.35 -34.61
C ILE A 9 -29.30 -1.23 -34.83
N LYS A 10 -29.65 0.01 -34.48
CA LYS A 10 -28.74 1.16 -34.58
C LYS A 10 -28.56 1.78 -33.21
N ILE A 11 -27.44 1.45 -32.57
CA ILE A 11 -27.09 1.90 -31.23
C ILE A 11 -25.66 2.45 -31.19
N PRO A 12 -25.32 3.45 -32.02
CA PRO A 12 -23.98 4.03 -31.98
C PRO A 12 -23.72 4.65 -30.60
N TYR A 13 -22.47 4.58 -30.14
CA TYR A 13 -22.02 5.05 -28.81
C TYR A 13 -22.65 4.33 -27.61
N ALA A 14 -23.36 3.21 -27.81
CA ALA A 14 -23.92 2.47 -26.69
C ALA A 14 -22.83 1.85 -25.80
N ILE A 15 -23.13 1.76 -24.51
CA ILE A 15 -22.29 1.13 -23.51
C ILE A 15 -22.94 -0.21 -23.17
N LEU A 16 -22.33 -1.31 -23.65
CA LEU A 16 -22.78 -2.69 -23.44
C LEU A 16 -21.84 -3.44 -22.48
N ASP A 17 -21.26 -2.68 -21.55
CA ASP A 17 -20.32 -3.15 -20.55
C ASP A 17 -20.95 -4.21 -19.65
N ARG A 18 -20.20 -5.29 -19.35
CA ARG A 18 -20.59 -6.43 -18.50
C ARG A 18 -21.83 -7.17 -18.98
N ALA A 19 -22.27 -6.96 -20.21
CA ALA A 19 -23.39 -7.69 -20.77
C ALA A 19 -23.01 -9.15 -21.07
N PHE A 20 -23.98 -10.06 -20.92
CA PHE A 20 -23.86 -11.45 -21.34
C PHE A 20 -24.70 -11.64 -22.59
N LEU A 21 -24.05 -11.65 -23.75
CA LEU A 21 -24.67 -11.73 -25.06
C LEU A 21 -24.32 -13.09 -25.68
N GLU A 22 -25.08 -14.11 -25.29
CA GLU A 22 -24.97 -15.45 -25.87
C GLU A 22 -26.01 -15.64 -26.99
N GLY A 23 -25.58 -16.09 -28.18
CA GLY A 23 -26.46 -16.35 -29.32
C GLY A 23 -27.08 -15.08 -29.93
N THR A 24 -26.60 -13.90 -29.56
CA THR A 24 -27.16 -12.63 -30.02
C THR A 24 -26.86 -12.37 -31.49
N ASN A 25 -27.87 -11.99 -32.26
CA ASN A 25 -27.67 -11.65 -33.67
C ASN A 25 -27.63 -10.13 -33.87
N PHE A 26 -26.45 -9.58 -34.17
CA PHE A 26 -26.21 -8.18 -34.57
C PHE A 26 -26.04 -8.02 -36.08
N SER A 27 -26.55 -8.94 -36.90
CA SER A 27 -26.43 -8.83 -38.35
C SER A 27 -26.98 -7.48 -38.86
N SER A 28 -26.21 -6.77 -39.68
CA SER A 28 -26.56 -5.44 -40.23
C SER A 28 -26.77 -4.33 -39.19
N ALA A 29 -26.31 -4.51 -37.95
CA ALA A 29 -26.40 -3.49 -36.91
C ALA A 29 -25.44 -2.32 -37.16
N ASN A 30 -25.77 -1.12 -36.65
CA ASN A 30 -24.81 -0.03 -36.48
C ASN A 30 -24.39 0.03 -35.00
N LEU A 31 -23.15 -0.38 -34.76
CA LEU A 31 -22.47 -0.44 -33.46
C LEU A 31 -21.25 0.50 -33.43
N ASP A 32 -21.23 1.54 -34.26
CA ASP A 32 -20.10 2.47 -34.27
C ASP A 32 -19.93 3.14 -32.90
N HIS A 33 -18.71 3.18 -32.38
CA HIS A 33 -18.34 3.73 -31.07
C HIS A 33 -18.93 2.99 -29.86
N VAL A 34 -19.50 1.79 -30.06
CA VAL A 34 -20.01 0.97 -28.96
C VAL A 34 -18.88 0.47 -28.08
N ARG A 35 -19.12 0.45 -26.77
CA ARG A 35 -18.22 -0.16 -25.79
C ARG A 35 -18.74 -1.52 -25.35
N PHE A 36 -17.87 -2.52 -25.45
CA PHE A 36 -18.06 -3.89 -24.99
C PHE A 36 -17.03 -4.20 -23.90
N TYR A 37 -17.11 -3.49 -22.76
CA TYR A 37 -16.18 -3.68 -21.64
C TYR A 37 -16.58 -4.87 -20.77
N GLN A 38 -15.73 -5.88 -20.59
CA GLN A 38 -16.07 -7.12 -19.87
C GLN A 38 -17.36 -7.81 -20.37
N THR A 39 -17.72 -7.61 -21.64
CA THR A 39 -18.91 -8.22 -22.24
C THR A 39 -18.59 -9.66 -22.62
N CYS A 40 -19.41 -10.61 -22.18
CA CYS A 40 -19.34 -11.98 -22.68
C CYS A 40 -20.06 -12.07 -24.03
N LEU A 41 -19.30 -12.31 -25.09
CA LEU A 41 -19.83 -12.49 -26.46
C LEU A 41 -19.63 -13.95 -26.88
N THR A 42 -20.66 -14.78 -26.72
CA THR A 42 -20.64 -16.21 -27.10
C THR A 42 -21.61 -16.47 -28.23
N LYS A 43 -21.18 -17.09 -29.34
CA LYS A 43 -22.04 -17.38 -30.51
C LYS A 43 -22.77 -16.14 -31.06
N VAL A 44 -22.13 -14.98 -31.01
CA VAL A 44 -22.70 -13.71 -31.49
C VAL A 44 -22.45 -13.55 -32.99
N HIS A 45 -23.46 -13.08 -33.73
CA HIS A 45 -23.36 -12.88 -35.18
C HIS A 45 -23.28 -11.39 -35.53
N PHE A 46 -22.21 -10.96 -36.20
CA PHE A 46 -22.00 -9.56 -36.61
C PHE A 46 -22.03 -9.36 -38.14
N THR A 47 -22.63 -10.28 -38.88
CA THR A 47 -22.63 -10.25 -40.35
C THR A 47 -23.16 -8.91 -40.88
N ASN A 48 -22.38 -8.19 -41.68
CA ASN A 48 -22.70 -6.84 -42.21
C ASN A 48 -22.93 -5.74 -41.16
N ALA A 49 -22.48 -5.91 -39.91
CA ALA A 49 -22.56 -4.85 -38.90
C ALA A 49 -21.50 -3.75 -39.15
N SER A 50 -21.88 -2.49 -38.96
CA SER A 50 -20.96 -1.35 -38.85
C SER A 50 -20.39 -1.30 -37.44
N MET A 51 -19.05 -1.29 -37.34
CA MET A 51 -18.33 -1.44 -36.07
C MET A 51 -17.12 -0.49 -35.98
N ASN A 52 -17.27 0.73 -36.47
CA ASN A 52 -16.17 1.72 -36.46
C ASN A 52 -15.90 2.19 -35.02
N ASN A 53 -14.63 2.28 -34.63
CA ASN A 53 -14.21 2.77 -33.29
C ASN A 53 -14.85 2.04 -32.10
N ILE A 54 -15.09 0.73 -32.21
CA ILE A 54 -15.57 -0.08 -31.07
C ILE A 54 -14.48 -0.25 -30.01
N TYR A 55 -14.88 -0.16 -28.75
CA TYR A 55 -14.02 -0.39 -27.59
C TYR A 55 -14.30 -1.75 -26.98
N PHE A 56 -13.41 -2.72 -27.22
CA PHE A 56 -13.32 -3.94 -26.42
C PHE A 56 -12.32 -3.70 -25.29
N GLY A 57 -12.59 -4.19 -24.08
CA GLY A 57 -11.62 -4.06 -22.99
C GLY A 57 -11.93 -4.97 -21.80
N GLU A 58 -10.89 -5.58 -21.25
CA GLU A 58 -10.85 -6.09 -19.88
C GLU A 58 -10.15 -5.03 -19.00
N TYR A 59 -10.25 -5.15 -17.66
CA TYR A 59 -9.40 -4.35 -16.79
C TYR A 59 -7.93 -4.66 -17.14
N ALA A 60 -7.07 -3.64 -17.21
CA ALA A 60 -5.64 -3.87 -17.25
C ALA A 60 -5.24 -4.69 -16.02
N ASN A 61 -4.79 -5.92 -16.24
CA ASN A 61 -4.22 -6.81 -15.22
C ASN A 61 -2.69 -6.73 -15.30
N LEU A 62 -2.05 -6.58 -14.14
CA LEU A 62 -0.60 -6.63 -14.02
C LEU A 62 -0.23 -8.01 -13.50
N GLU A 63 0.09 -8.91 -14.43
CA GLU A 63 0.47 -10.28 -14.10
C GLU A 63 1.98 -10.41 -13.91
N GLY A 64 2.39 -11.12 -12.85
CA GLY A 64 3.81 -11.44 -12.66
C GLY A 64 4.15 -12.04 -11.30
N HIS A 65 3.47 -11.62 -10.23
CA HIS A 65 3.67 -12.24 -8.91
C HIS A 65 3.24 -13.71 -8.92
N SER A 66 4.01 -14.57 -8.25
CA SER A 66 3.73 -16.01 -8.17
C SER A 66 2.95 -16.41 -6.92
N ASP A 67 2.62 -15.44 -6.05
CA ASP A 67 1.89 -15.65 -4.81
C ASP A 67 1.02 -14.42 -4.50
N LEU A 68 0.31 -14.44 -3.37
CA LEU A 68 -0.59 -13.39 -2.91
C LEU A 68 0.10 -12.01 -2.93
N VAL A 69 -0.55 -11.04 -3.56
CA VAL A 69 -0.15 -9.63 -3.48
C VAL A 69 -0.70 -9.06 -2.18
N LEU A 70 0.19 -8.65 -1.28
CA LEU A 70 -0.16 -8.16 0.05
C LEU A 70 -0.55 -6.68 0.04
N GLY A 71 -0.06 -5.92 -0.93
CA GLY A 71 -0.48 -4.54 -1.10
C GLY A 71 0.09 -3.88 -2.34
N ILE A 72 -0.42 -2.67 -2.57
CA ILE A 72 -0.04 -1.83 -3.70
C ILE A 72 0.11 -0.38 -3.25
N GLN A 73 0.98 0.37 -3.94
CA GLN A 73 1.13 1.80 -3.72
C GLN A 73 1.40 2.51 -5.04
N PHE A 74 0.67 3.60 -5.29
CA PHE A 74 0.97 4.50 -6.39
C PHE A 74 2.14 5.42 -6.03
N LEU A 75 3.00 5.70 -7.00
CA LEU A 75 3.93 6.82 -6.86
C LEU A 75 3.15 8.15 -6.75
N PRO A 76 3.73 9.19 -6.12
CA PRO A 76 3.08 10.49 -5.97
C PRO A 76 2.64 11.12 -7.30
N ASP A 77 3.40 10.91 -8.37
CA ASP A 77 3.10 11.37 -9.72
C ASP A 77 2.07 10.51 -10.48
N ARG A 78 1.65 9.38 -9.87
CA ARG A 78 0.74 8.36 -10.44
C ARG A 78 1.21 7.78 -11.78
N SER A 79 2.51 7.86 -12.09
CA SER A 79 3.07 7.27 -13.31
C SER A 79 3.33 5.77 -13.16
N LYS A 80 3.68 5.35 -11.94
CA LYS A 80 4.01 3.97 -11.61
C LYS A 80 3.19 3.47 -10.43
N VAL A 81 3.02 2.15 -10.38
CA VAL A 81 2.52 1.45 -9.20
C VAL A 81 3.56 0.45 -8.74
N VAL A 82 3.61 0.21 -7.44
CA VAL A 82 4.41 -0.87 -6.86
C VAL A 82 3.51 -1.84 -6.14
N SER A 83 3.84 -3.11 -6.29
CA SER A 83 3.21 -4.22 -5.59
C SER A 83 4.26 -5.00 -4.80
N TYR A 84 3.85 -5.53 -3.65
CA TYR A 84 4.67 -6.42 -2.83
C TYR A 84 3.86 -7.65 -2.45
N SER A 85 4.53 -8.79 -2.32
CA SER A 85 3.88 -10.11 -2.30
C SER A 85 4.59 -11.09 -1.37
N CYS A 86 3.86 -12.14 -0.98
CA CYS A 86 4.41 -13.35 -0.35
C CYS A 86 5.43 -14.08 -1.25
N ASP A 87 5.52 -13.76 -2.54
CA ASP A 87 6.59 -14.26 -3.41
C ASP A 87 7.98 -13.65 -3.13
N ARG A 88 8.07 -12.79 -2.10
CA ARG A 88 9.28 -12.13 -1.60
C ARG A 88 9.88 -11.13 -2.59
N THR A 89 9.07 -10.71 -3.56
CA THR A 89 9.46 -9.71 -4.54
C THR A 89 8.63 -8.45 -4.41
N ILE A 90 9.25 -7.35 -4.82
CA ILE A 90 8.57 -6.08 -5.03
C ILE A 90 8.65 -5.80 -6.52
N ARG A 91 7.54 -5.44 -7.13
CA ARG A 91 7.47 -5.18 -8.57
C ARG A 91 7.04 -3.76 -8.82
N ILE A 92 7.72 -3.14 -9.79
CA ILE A 92 7.41 -1.78 -10.25
C ILE A 92 6.82 -1.87 -11.64
N TRP A 93 5.70 -1.19 -11.81
CA TRP A 93 4.91 -1.24 -13.03
C TRP A 93 4.69 0.17 -13.55
N ASP A 94 4.78 0.30 -14.86
CA ASP A 94 4.39 1.51 -15.58
C ASP A 94 2.89 1.46 -15.86
N ILE A 95 2.15 2.48 -15.42
CA ILE A 95 0.69 2.50 -15.54
C ILE A 95 0.27 2.74 -16.99
N ALA A 96 1.01 3.57 -17.73
CA ALA A 96 0.65 3.96 -19.09
C ALA A 96 0.78 2.79 -20.07
N SER A 97 1.80 1.95 -19.91
CA SER A 97 2.08 0.80 -20.78
C SER A 97 1.64 -0.55 -20.19
N SER A 98 1.22 -0.59 -18.93
CA SER A 98 0.92 -1.81 -18.17
C SER A 98 2.08 -2.83 -18.14
N ASN A 99 3.31 -2.35 -18.35
CA ASN A 99 4.50 -3.18 -18.34
C ASN A 99 5.16 -3.20 -16.97
N GLN A 100 5.72 -4.35 -16.63
CA GLN A 100 6.63 -4.45 -15.50
C GLN A 100 7.98 -3.80 -15.86
N LEU A 101 8.40 -2.82 -15.06
CA LEU A 101 9.67 -2.13 -15.21
C LEU A 101 10.80 -2.84 -14.46
N CYS A 102 10.54 -3.29 -13.23
CA CYS A 102 11.57 -3.83 -12.35
C CYS A 102 11.02 -4.88 -11.39
N VAL A 103 11.89 -5.81 -10.98
CA VAL A 103 11.65 -6.78 -9.90
C VAL A 103 12.77 -6.65 -8.89
N LEU A 104 12.45 -6.18 -7.69
CA LEU A 104 13.37 -6.07 -6.57
C LEU A 104 13.33 -7.39 -5.80
N LYS A 105 14.49 -8.05 -5.70
CA LYS A 105 14.66 -9.35 -5.04
C LYS A 105 15.73 -9.22 -3.97
N GLY A 106 15.47 -9.76 -2.78
CA GLY A 106 16.48 -9.79 -1.73
C GLY A 106 15.94 -10.27 -0.40
N HIS A 107 14.65 -10.01 -0.12
CA HIS A 107 14.00 -10.54 1.07
C HIS A 107 13.93 -12.07 1.04
N SER A 108 14.17 -12.69 2.20
CA SER A 108 14.07 -14.15 2.35
C SER A 108 12.69 -14.60 2.81
N ASP A 109 11.79 -13.66 3.11
CA ASP A 109 10.45 -13.92 3.63
C ASP A 109 9.46 -12.83 3.16
N ASP A 110 8.19 -12.96 3.55
CA ASP A 110 7.08 -12.09 3.14
C ASP A 110 7.36 -10.62 3.42
N ILE A 111 6.87 -9.75 2.53
CA ILE A 111 7.06 -8.31 2.59
C ILE A 111 5.77 -7.67 3.13
N ASN A 112 5.85 -7.01 4.27
CA ASN A 112 4.67 -6.50 4.99
C ASN A 112 4.30 -5.07 4.62
N GLY A 113 5.22 -4.30 4.04
CA GLY A 113 4.96 -2.93 3.66
C GLY A 113 5.98 -2.38 2.68
N VAL A 114 5.54 -1.41 1.89
CA VAL A 114 6.38 -0.58 1.01
C VAL A 114 6.06 0.89 1.26
N GLN A 115 7.09 1.75 1.23
CA GLN A 115 6.91 3.21 1.21
C GLN A 115 7.89 3.90 0.26
N PHE A 116 7.40 4.94 -0.43
CA PHE A 116 8.18 5.84 -1.28
C PHE A 116 8.74 7.07 -0.58
N SER A 117 9.84 7.59 -1.14
CA SER A 117 10.25 8.99 -0.96
C SER A 117 9.28 9.96 -1.66
N HIS A 118 9.13 11.20 -1.17
CA HIS A 118 8.18 12.19 -1.75
C HIS A 118 8.45 12.49 -3.22
N ASP A 119 9.73 12.50 -3.60
CA ASP A 119 10.15 12.78 -4.96
C ASP A 119 9.94 11.58 -5.91
N GLY A 120 9.46 10.45 -5.40
CA GLY A 120 9.23 9.22 -6.14
C GLY A 120 10.49 8.60 -6.75
N SER A 121 11.67 9.16 -6.47
CA SER A 121 12.85 8.95 -7.30
C SER A 121 13.85 7.96 -6.72
N LYS A 122 13.80 7.65 -5.40
CA LYS A 122 14.97 6.97 -4.79
C LYS A 122 14.73 5.78 -3.89
N ILE A 123 13.59 5.63 -3.20
CA ILE A 123 13.57 4.61 -2.14
C ILE A 123 12.22 3.90 -2.04
N VAL A 124 12.26 2.58 -2.25
CA VAL A 124 11.29 1.63 -1.69
C VAL A 124 11.85 1.17 -0.34
N LEU A 125 11.17 1.50 0.76
CA LEU A 125 11.41 0.88 2.07
C LEU A 125 10.60 -0.39 2.16
N SER A 126 11.24 -1.53 2.38
CA SER A 126 10.51 -2.78 2.59
C SER A 126 10.83 -3.42 3.93
N SER A 127 9.79 -3.71 4.70
CA SER A 127 9.86 -4.50 5.93
C SER A 127 9.44 -5.94 5.64
N SER A 128 10.14 -6.90 6.25
CA SER A 128 9.87 -8.32 6.03
C SER A 128 9.90 -9.12 7.33
N LEU A 129 9.31 -10.31 7.28
CA LEU A 129 9.46 -11.35 8.30
C LEU A 129 10.92 -11.84 8.43
N ASP A 130 11.81 -11.45 7.51
CA ASP A 130 13.26 -11.72 7.61
C ASP A 130 14.02 -10.81 8.59
N ASN A 131 13.31 -9.96 9.32
CA ASN A 131 13.82 -9.02 10.32
C ASN A 131 14.70 -7.90 9.73
N THR A 132 14.75 -7.74 8.41
CA THR A 132 15.54 -6.71 7.74
C THR A 132 14.66 -5.61 7.16
N ILE A 133 15.28 -4.46 6.93
CA ILE A 133 14.70 -3.39 6.13
C ILE A 133 15.62 -3.12 4.96
N ARG A 134 15.06 -3.02 3.76
CA ARG A 134 15.82 -2.74 2.53
C ARG A 134 15.41 -1.42 1.93
N ILE A 135 16.39 -0.76 1.34
CA ILE A 135 16.28 0.51 0.63
C ILE A 135 16.71 0.23 -0.80
N TRP A 136 15.83 0.55 -1.75
CA TRP A 136 16.07 0.31 -3.18
C TRP A 136 15.97 1.59 -3.99
N ASP A 137 16.94 1.81 -4.88
CA ASP A 137 16.83 2.85 -5.89
C ASP A 137 15.88 2.42 -7.00
N VAL A 138 14.80 3.19 -7.20
CA VAL A 138 13.72 2.87 -8.15
C VAL A 138 14.21 2.94 -9.60
N SER A 139 15.14 3.84 -9.89
CA SER A 139 15.60 4.09 -11.26
C SER A 139 16.53 3.00 -11.78
N SER A 140 17.40 2.48 -10.92
CA SER A 140 18.37 1.43 -11.21
C SER A 140 17.87 0.03 -10.84
N GLY A 141 16.93 -0.07 -9.89
CA GLY A 141 16.50 -1.33 -9.29
C GLY A 141 17.52 -1.92 -8.31
N GLU A 142 18.58 -1.18 -7.96
CA GLU A 142 19.65 -1.66 -7.09
C GLU A 142 19.32 -1.43 -5.61
N GLN A 143 19.79 -2.35 -4.77
CA GLN A 143 19.72 -2.18 -3.32
C GLN A 143 20.77 -1.16 -2.88
N VAL A 144 20.32 -0.06 -2.27
CA VAL A 144 21.20 1.00 -1.76
C VAL A 144 21.67 0.66 -0.35
N ASN A 145 20.75 0.29 0.54
CA ASN A 145 21.05 0.00 1.94
C ASN A 145 20.28 -1.23 2.42
N LEU A 146 20.87 -1.89 3.41
CA LEU A 146 20.29 -3.01 4.15
C LEU A 146 20.47 -2.75 5.64
N LEU A 147 19.36 -2.57 6.34
CA LEU A 147 19.33 -2.25 7.76
C LEU A 147 19.18 -3.54 8.55
N TYR A 148 20.22 -3.86 9.33
CA TYR A 148 20.23 -4.97 10.27
C TYR A 148 20.10 -4.44 11.69
N GLY A 149 19.35 -5.17 12.52
CA GLY A 149 19.36 -4.93 13.95
C GLY A 149 18.15 -5.49 14.68
N HIS A 150 16.98 -5.49 14.04
CA HIS A 150 15.80 -6.10 14.62
C HIS A 150 15.99 -7.62 14.77
N SER A 151 15.56 -8.17 15.91
CA SER A 151 15.61 -9.62 16.18
C SER A 151 14.28 -10.33 15.91
N GLY A 152 13.26 -9.56 15.52
CA GLY A 152 11.94 -10.05 15.14
C GLY A 152 11.42 -9.34 13.89
N SER A 153 10.32 -9.86 13.36
CA SER A 153 9.69 -9.35 12.15
C SER A 153 9.46 -7.85 12.23
N VAL A 154 9.86 -7.13 11.18
CA VAL A 154 9.59 -5.70 11.09
C VAL A 154 8.16 -5.50 10.61
N ASN A 155 7.34 -4.84 11.42
CA ASN A 155 5.92 -4.66 11.12
C ASN A 155 5.69 -3.42 10.26
N THR A 156 6.21 -2.27 10.70
CA THR A 156 6.07 -1.00 10.01
C THR A 156 7.43 -0.33 9.85
N VAL A 157 7.60 0.35 8.72
CA VAL A 157 8.75 1.19 8.42
C VAL A 157 8.25 2.49 7.78
N GLN A 158 8.81 3.63 8.18
CA GLN A 158 8.40 4.93 7.66
C GLN A 158 9.58 5.90 7.53
N PHE A 159 9.60 6.71 6.47
CA PHE A 159 10.42 7.92 6.40
C PHE A 159 9.95 9.04 7.32
N SER A 160 10.92 9.82 7.82
CA SER A 160 10.66 11.15 8.37
C SER A 160 10.14 12.11 7.30
N PRO A 161 9.43 13.19 7.66
CA PRO A 161 8.90 14.16 6.70
C PRO A 161 9.97 14.81 5.79
N ASP A 162 11.21 14.91 6.29
CA ASP A 162 12.37 15.42 5.56
C ASP A 162 13.19 14.33 4.85
N TYR A 163 12.79 13.05 4.95
CA TYR A 163 13.46 11.87 4.39
C TYR A 163 14.90 11.63 4.87
N SER A 164 15.36 12.36 5.90
CA SER A 164 16.70 12.18 6.45
C SER A 164 16.80 10.93 7.33
N LYS A 165 15.67 10.50 7.91
CA LYS A 165 15.59 9.39 8.86
C LYS A 165 14.54 8.39 8.45
N ILE A 166 14.72 7.17 8.93
CA ILE A 166 13.73 6.10 8.85
C ILE A 166 13.40 5.70 10.28
N VAL A 167 12.14 5.42 10.55
CA VAL A 167 11.70 4.77 11.78
C VAL A 167 11.14 3.38 11.45
N SER A 168 11.42 2.41 12.29
CA SER A 168 10.87 1.06 12.16
C SER A 168 10.44 0.51 13.50
N CYS A 169 9.47 -0.40 13.48
CA CYS A 169 9.02 -1.12 14.66
C CYS A 169 8.86 -2.61 14.37
N SER A 170 8.97 -3.43 15.41
CA SER A 170 9.12 -4.87 15.25
C SER A 170 8.44 -5.67 16.37
N ARG A 171 8.28 -6.97 16.08
CA ARG A 171 7.93 -8.01 17.07
C ARG A 171 8.96 -8.17 18.18
N ASP A 172 10.15 -7.60 18.04
CA ASP A 172 11.17 -7.56 19.10
C ASP A 172 10.93 -6.49 20.17
N GLU A 173 9.73 -5.90 20.20
CA GLU A 173 9.30 -4.93 21.21
C GLU A 173 10.02 -3.57 21.09
N SER A 174 10.86 -3.39 20.06
CA SER A 174 11.65 -2.17 19.87
C SER A 174 11.16 -1.30 18.73
N VAL A 175 11.45 0.00 18.86
CA VAL A 175 11.39 0.96 17.75
C VAL A 175 12.81 1.45 17.48
N ARG A 176 13.20 1.57 16.21
CA ARG A 176 14.54 2.01 15.82
C ARG A 176 14.47 3.19 14.88
N ILE A 177 15.42 4.11 15.03
CA ILE A 177 15.62 5.23 14.13
C ILE A 177 16.92 4.99 13.36
N TRP A 178 16.89 5.20 12.06
CA TRP A 178 18.01 4.99 11.15
C TRP A 178 18.28 6.24 10.36
N ASP A 179 19.54 6.44 9.98
CA ASP A 179 19.91 7.42 8.97
C ASP A 179 19.56 6.86 7.59
N ALA A 180 18.77 7.60 6.80
CA ALA A 180 18.30 7.12 5.51
C ALA A 180 19.41 6.97 4.47
N SER A 181 20.46 7.80 4.57
CA SER A 181 21.53 7.86 3.58
C SER A 181 22.56 6.75 3.76
N SER A 182 22.98 6.53 5.00
CA SER A 182 24.03 5.58 5.36
C SER A 182 23.50 4.22 5.83
N GLY A 183 22.21 4.17 6.21
CA GLY A 183 21.60 2.99 6.79
C GLY A 183 22.08 2.66 8.21
N THR A 184 22.80 3.57 8.87
CA THR A 184 23.24 3.36 10.25
C THR A 184 22.08 3.54 11.23
N GLN A 185 22.02 2.72 12.27
CA GLN A 185 21.11 2.94 13.38
C GLN A 185 21.54 4.17 14.18
N LEU A 186 20.62 5.12 14.34
CA LEU A 186 20.82 6.33 15.13
C LEU A 186 20.34 6.16 16.58
N GLN A 187 19.17 5.53 16.76
CA GLN A 187 18.56 5.36 18.08
C GLN A 187 17.86 4.00 18.19
N LEU A 188 17.85 3.47 19.40
CA LEU A 188 17.04 2.33 19.82
C LEU A 188 16.09 2.81 20.93
N LEU A 189 14.80 2.68 20.70
CA LEU A 189 13.75 3.11 21.62
C LEU A 189 13.14 1.86 22.26
N GLU A 190 13.52 1.64 23.52
CA GLU A 190 13.04 0.52 24.33
C GLU A 190 12.01 1.01 25.35
N GLY A 191 10.99 0.19 25.58
CA GLY A 191 10.01 0.46 26.62
C GLY A 191 8.70 -0.28 26.43
N HIS A 192 8.31 -0.59 25.18
CA HIS A 192 7.20 -1.50 24.93
C HIS A 192 7.51 -2.89 25.47
N PHE A 193 6.47 -3.61 25.88
CA PHE A 193 6.59 -4.94 26.49
C PHE A 193 5.93 -6.05 25.65
N ASN A 194 5.66 -5.72 24.39
CA ASN A 194 5.10 -6.63 23.40
C ASN A 194 5.31 -6.05 22.00
N ASP A 195 5.02 -6.86 20.99
CA ASP A 195 5.05 -6.57 19.57
C ASP A 195 4.55 -5.14 19.23
N VAL A 196 5.44 -4.33 18.67
CA VAL A 196 5.11 -2.97 18.26
C VAL A 196 4.50 -3.03 16.86
N VAL A 197 3.18 -2.88 16.81
CA VAL A 197 2.36 -3.10 15.61
C VAL A 197 2.62 -2.01 14.57
N GLY A 198 2.79 -0.77 14.99
CA GLY A 198 3.12 0.30 14.06
C GLY A 198 3.76 1.51 14.70
N VAL A 199 4.27 2.37 13.81
CA VAL A 199 5.04 3.54 14.17
C VAL A 199 4.87 4.65 13.13
N HIS A 200 4.84 5.89 13.60
CA HIS A 200 4.67 7.07 12.77
C HIS A 200 5.51 8.26 13.24
N PHE A 201 6.00 9.05 12.29
CA PHE A 201 6.49 10.39 12.59
C PHE A 201 5.33 11.37 12.72
N THR A 202 5.47 12.34 13.62
CA THR A 202 4.64 13.55 13.58
C THR A 202 4.97 14.38 12.34
N SER A 203 4.02 15.22 11.89
CA SER A 203 4.17 16.03 10.67
C SER A 203 5.37 16.99 10.71
N ASN A 204 5.78 17.44 11.91
CA ASN A 204 6.98 18.25 12.13
C ASN A 204 8.29 17.43 12.21
N GLY A 205 8.21 16.09 12.22
CA GLY A 205 9.36 15.18 12.30
C GLY A 205 10.09 15.17 13.65
N LEU A 206 9.58 15.85 14.67
CA LEU A 206 10.24 15.97 15.97
C LEU A 206 9.96 14.79 16.89
N ASN A 207 8.78 14.17 16.75
CA ASN A 207 8.36 13.07 17.59
C ASN A 207 8.02 11.83 16.76
N ILE A 208 8.14 10.68 17.40
CA ILE A 208 7.66 9.39 16.91
C ILE A 208 6.53 8.93 17.80
N ILE A 209 5.53 8.29 17.20
CA ILE A 209 4.42 7.65 17.88
C ILE A 209 4.43 6.18 17.54
N SER A 210 4.50 5.32 18.55
CA SER A 210 4.40 3.87 18.39
C SER A 210 3.20 3.33 19.13
N TYR A 211 2.63 2.24 18.62
CA TYR A 211 1.51 1.54 19.25
C TYR A 211 1.76 0.03 19.21
N SER A 212 1.37 -0.67 20.29
CA SER A 212 1.79 -2.03 20.53
C SER A 212 0.66 -2.94 21.01
N LYS A 213 0.91 -4.25 20.94
CA LYS A 213 0.14 -5.29 21.61
C LYS A 213 0.21 -5.21 23.13
N ASP A 214 1.08 -4.39 23.70
CA ASP A 214 1.11 -4.10 25.15
C ASP A 214 -0.02 -3.16 25.62
N ALA A 215 -0.97 -2.85 24.74
CA ALA A 215 -2.10 -1.95 24.95
C ALA A 215 -1.71 -0.46 25.17
N THR A 216 -0.48 -0.07 24.86
CA THR A 216 0.00 1.31 25.01
C THR A 216 0.34 1.98 23.68
N ILE A 217 0.15 3.30 23.65
CA ILE A 217 0.72 4.19 22.63
C ILE A 217 1.82 5.00 23.30
N ARG A 218 2.98 5.12 22.68
CA ARG A 218 4.13 5.86 23.23
C ARG A 218 4.56 6.94 22.28
N ILE A 219 4.94 8.08 22.84
CA ILE A 219 5.47 9.23 22.12
C ILE A 219 6.93 9.40 22.52
N TRP A 220 7.80 9.50 21.53
CA TRP A 220 9.25 9.56 21.68
C TRP A 220 9.80 10.80 21.04
N ASP A 221 10.82 11.40 21.66
CA ASP A 221 11.60 12.47 21.06
C ASP A 221 12.61 11.88 20.07
N VAL A 222 12.62 12.37 18.83
CA VAL A 222 13.46 11.82 17.76
C VAL A 222 14.96 12.05 18.01
N VAL A 223 15.31 13.17 18.65
CA VAL A 223 16.71 13.59 18.81
C VAL A 223 17.36 12.83 19.97
N SER A 224 16.71 12.84 21.12
CA SER A 224 17.21 12.23 22.36
C SER A 224 16.90 10.73 22.46
N GLY A 225 15.90 10.24 21.72
CA GLY A 225 15.40 8.86 21.83
C GLY A 225 14.63 8.60 23.12
N GLN A 226 14.32 9.63 23.92
CA GLN A 226 13.61 9.45 25.18
C GLN A 226 12.10 9.35 24.95
N GLN A 227 11.44 8.53 25.76
CA GLN A 227 9.99 8.53 25.83
C GLN A 227 9.51 9.83 26.48
N ILE A 228 8.73 10.62 25.74
CA ILE A 228 8.09 11.85 26.22
C ILE A 228 6.82 11.50 26.98
N GLN A 229 6.03 10.56 26.44
CA GLN A 229 4.70 10.28 26.97
C GLN A 229 4.25 8.84 26.68
N ILE A 230 3.36 8.35 27.54
CA ILE A 230 2.62 7.11 27.36
C ILE A 230 1.12 7.40 27.44
N LEU A 231 0.36 6.85 26.50
CA LEU A 231 -1.09 6.91 26.47
C LEU A 231 -1.62 5.53 26.86
N GLU A 232 -2.16 5.45 28.07
CA GLU A 232 -2.71 4.23 28.65
C GLU A 232 -4.23 4.34 28.72
N GLY A 233 -4.90 3.22 28.48
CA GLY A 233 -6.34 3.14 28.64
C GLY A 233 -6.97 1.93 27.96
N HIS A 234 -6.45 1.53 26.80
CA HIS A 234 -6.84 0.27 26.18
C HIS A 234 -6.47 -0.92 27.07
N THR A 235 -7.28 -1.98 27.01
CA THR A 235 -7.06 -3.19 27.82
C THR A 235 -6.56 -4.38 27.01
N GLU A 236 -6.51 -4.24 25.69
CA GLU A 236 -6.07 -5.26 24.73
C GLU A 236 -5.23 -4.60 23.62
N ASN A 237 -4.66 -5.43 22.76
CA ASN A 237 -3.78 -5.03 21.67
C ASN A 237 -4.29 -3.83 20.87
N ILE A 238 -3.43 -2.84 20.64
CA ILE A 238 -3.75 -1.75 19.72
C ILE A 238 -3.45 -2.21 18.29
N ASN A 239 -4.48 -2.25 17.46
CA ASN A 239 -4.39 -2.74 16.08
C ASN A 239 -3.99 -1.62 15.11
N GLY A 240 -4.17 -0.35 15.50
CA GLY A 240 -3.70 0.78 14.74
C GLY A 240 -4.17 2.12 15.26
N ILE A 241 -3.66 3.17 14.59
CA ILE A 241 -4.00 4.55 14.88
C ILE A 241 -4.27 5.33 13.59
N GLN A 242 -5.01 6.43 13.71
CA GLN A 242 -5.21 7.42 12.67
C GLN A 242 -5.00 8.83 13.25
N PHE A 243 -4.26 9.66 12.53
CA PHE A 243 -4.10 11.07 12.88
C PHE A 243 -5.30 11.87 12.40
N SER A 244 -5.69 12.88 13.17
CA SER A 244 -6.57 13.93 12.65
C SER A 244 -5.87 14.71 11.52
N PRO A 245 -6.63 15.35 10.60
CA PRO A 245 -6.04 16.09 9.49
C PRO A 245 -5.09 17.23 9.90
N ASP A 246 -5.33 17.82 11.08
CA ASP A 246 -4.48 18.86 11.67
C ASP A 246 -3.28 18.30 12.48
N GLY A 247 -3.19 16.97 12.63
CA GLY A 247 -2.18 16.27 13.42
C GLY A 247 -2.28 16.49 14.93
N SER A 248 -3.33 17.14 15.44
CA SER A 248 -3.46 17.46 16.86
C SER A 248 -4.01 16.30 17.70
N LYS A 249 -4.62 15.30 17.08
CA LYS A 249 -5.29 14.19 17.75
C LYS A 249 -4.97 12.86 17.09
N ILE A 250 -5.16 11.81 17.87
CA ILE A 250 -5.02 10.43 17.43
C ILE A 250 -6.29 9.68 17.78
N LEU A 251 -6.82 8.93 16.83
CA LEU A 251 -7.83 7.91 17.06
C LEU A 251 -7.15 6.55 17.05
N SER A 252 -7.22 5.81 18.16
CA SER A 252 -6.73 4.44 18.24
C SER A 252 -7.87 3.44 18.20
N TYR A 253 -7.59 2.25 17.66
CA TYR A 253 -8.53 1.13 17.64
C TYR A 253 -7.86 -0.15 18.16
N SER A 254 -8.54 -0.86 19.05
CA SER A 254 -7.98 -1.98 19.81
C SER A 254 -8.85 -3.24 19.74
N GLY A 255 -8.24 -4.38 20.07
CA GLY A 255 -8.94 -5.65 20.29
C GLY A 255 -9.91 -5.63 21.48
N ASP A 256 -9.90 -4.58 22.31
CA ASP A 256 -10.87 -4.38 23.39
C ASP A 256 -12.25 -3.92 22.89
N ASN A 257 -12.45 -3.89 21.57
CA ASN A 257 -13.63 -3.42 20.87
C ASN A 257 -13.94 -1.93 21.09
N THR A 258 -12.93 -1.12 21.45
CA THR A 258 -13.08 0.33 21.62
C THR A 258 -12.26 1.14 20.62
N LEU A 259 -12.77 2.34 20.36
CA LEU A 259 -12.03 3.43 19.74
C LEU A 259 -11.75 4.47 20.82
N ARG A 260 -10.55 5.05 20.86
CA ARG A 260 -10.20 6.11 21.81
C ARG A 260 -9.61 7.30 21.09
N LEU A 261 -10.06 8.50 21.48
CA LEU A 261 -9.56 9.75 20.93
C LEU A 261 -8.61 10.40 21.94
N TRP A 262 -7.40 10.71 21.48
CA TRP A 262 -6.34 11.28 22.29
C TRP A 262 -5.97 12.66 21.78
N ASP A 263 -5.72 13.58 22.71
CA ASP A 263 -5.07 14.85 22.41
C ASP A 263 -3.55 14.68 22.48
N LEU A 264 -2.83 14.99 21.40
CA LEU A 264 -1.38 14.77 21.32
C LEU A 264 -0.55 15.69 22.22
N LEU A 265 -1.07 16.88 22.53
CA LEU A 265 -0.37 17.89 23.32
C LEU A 265 -0.42 17.57 24.82
N SER A 266 -1.59 17.16 25.30
CA SER A 266 -1.79 16.80 26.71
C SER A 266 -1.60 15.31 26.98
N GLY A 267 -1.68 14.47 25.94
CA GLY A 267 -1.80 13.01 25.98
C GLY A 267 -2.90 12.51 26.91
N LYS A 268 -3.97 13.29 27.04
CA LYS A 268 -5.19 12.87 27.70
C LYS A 268 -6.13 12.23 26.68
N GLN A 269 -6.83 11.21 27.13
CA GLN A 269 -8.01 10.72 26.42
C GLN A 269 -9.10 11.78 26.51
N LEU A 270 -9.65 12.17 25.35
CA LEU A 270 -10.71 13.17 25.24
C LEU A 270 -12.10 12.55 25.40
N GLN A 271 -12.27 11.29 25.00
CA GLN A 271 -13.50 10.52 25.17
C GLN A 271 -13.24 9.02 25.07
#